data_AF-A0A177G120-F1
#
_entry.id   AF-A0A177G120-F1
#
_cell.length_a   1.000
_cell.length_b   1.000
_cell.length_c   1.000
_cell.angle_alpha   90.00
_cell.angle_beta   90.00
_cell.angle_gamma   90.00
#
_symmetry.space_group_name_H-M   'P 1'
#
loop_
_entity.id
_entity.type
_entity.pdbx_description
1 polymer ?
#
loop_
_entity_poly.entity_id
_entity_poly.type
_entity_poly.pdbx_seq_one_letter_code
_entity_poly.pdbx_strand_id
1 'polypeptide(L)'
;MPANLGKPLASLPRFQMVMGEIEALLLTNRALLADSLTRYEQGQCSVPDANLVKHVVTENAIRSVEKGVAAIGNPALSRSNPLERHLRDVLCARIHTPQADTALTAAGRVRLEQP
;
A
#
# COMPACT_ATOMS: atom_id res chain seq x y z
N MET A 1 -24.81 13.39 7.24
CA MET A 1 -24.79 12.77 8.58
C MET A 1 -25.84 11.66 8.59
N PRO A 2 -25.52 10.43 9.02
CA PRO A 2 -26.54 9.38 9.14
C PRO A 2 -27.61 9.81 10.14
N ALA A 3 -28.88 9.77 9.74
CA ALA A 3 -29.98 10.37 10.50
C ALA A 3 -30.13 9.78 11.92
N ASN A 4 -29.73 8.52 12.13
CA ASN A 4 -29.92 7.81 13.41
C ASN A 4 -28.68 7.79 14.31
N LEU A 5 -27.53 8.30 13.86
CA LEU A 5 -26.28 8.18 14.61
C LEU A 5 -25.98 9.40 15.50
N GLY A 6 -26.50 10.58 15.13
CA GLY A 6 -26.27 11.84 15.86
C GLY A 6 -24.81 12.34 15.88
N LYS A 7 -23.87 11.58 15.31
CA LYS A 7 -22.43 11.86 15.20
C LYS A 7 -21.89 11.40 13.84
N PRO A 8 -20.72 11.91 13.39
CA PRO A 8 -20.07 11.44 12.16
C PRO A 8 -19.63 9.96 12.27
N LEU A 9 -19.55 9.25 11.13
CA LEU A 9 -19.02 7.87 11.09
C LEU A 9 -17.60 7.76 11.66
N ALA A 10 -16.79 8.82 11.54
CA ALA A 10 -15.43 8.88 12.07
C ALA A 10 -15.34 8.74 13.60
N SER A 11 -16.45 8.96 14.35
CA SER A 11 -16.47 8.74 15.79
C SER A 11 -16.70 7.28 16.18
N LEU A 12 -16.96 6.39 15.22
CA LEU A 12 -17.21 4.98 15.48
C LEU A 12 -15.88 4.21 15.65
N PRO A 13 -15.73 3.35 16.68
CA PRO A 13 -14.52 2.54 16.87
C PRO A 13 -14.12 1.73 15.64
N ARG A 14 -15.09 1.24 14.87
CA ARG A 14 -14.83 0.50 13.63
C ARG A 14 -14.11 1.34 12.58
N PHE A 15 -14.51 2.60 12.39
CA PHE A 15 -13.86 3.49 11.42
C PHE A 15 -12.47 3.94 11.90
N GLN A 16 -12.31 4.14 13.21
CA GLN A 16 -11.00 4.45 13.82
C GLN A 16 -10.03 3.27 13.66
N MET A 17 -10.49 2.04 13.86
CA MET A 17 -9.69 0.83 13.64
C MET A 17 -9.26 0.68 12.18
N VAL A 18 -10.17 0.87 11.22
CA VAL A 18 -9.82 0.83 9.79
C VAL A 18 -8.78 1.91 9.45
N MET A 19 -8.92 3.12 10.01
CA MET A 19 -7.91 4.16 9.82
C MET A 19 -6.56 3.76 10.42
N GLY A 20 -6.54 3.15 11.60
CA GLY A 20 -5.31 2.62 12.20
C GLY A 20 -4.65 1.55 11.33
N GLU A 21 -5.42 0.65 10.72
CA GLU A 21 -4.90 -0.35 9.79
C GLU A 21 -4.30 0.27 8.52
N ILE A 22 -4.94 1.30 7.97
CA ILE A 22 -4.41 2.06 6.82
C ILE A 22 -3.12 2.79 7.20
N GLU A 23 -3.10 3.47 8.34
CA GLU A 23 -1.89 4.16 8.81
C GLU A 23 -0.74 3.20 9.09
N ALA A 24 -1.01 1.98 9.59
CA ALA A 24 0.03 0.98 9.77
C ALA A 24 0.71 0.59 8.45
N LEU A 25 -0.07 0.42 7.38
CA LEU A 25 0.43 0.11 6.03
C LEU A 25 1.23 1.29 5.46
N LEU A 26 0.70 2.51 5.57
CA LEU A 26 1.37 3.72 5.07
C LEU A 26 2.63 4.07 5.87
N LEU A 27 2.62 3.89 7.19
CA LEU A 27 3.79 4.03 8.06
C LEU A 27 4.89 3.05 7.65
N THR A 28 4.53 1.79 7.43
CA THR A 28 5.47 0.76 6.95
C THR A 28 6.10 1.17 5.63
N ASN A 29 5.30 1.66 4.67
CA ASN A 29 5.81 2.14 3.39
C ASN A 29 6.74 3.35 3.53
N ARG A 30 6.38 4.34 4.35
CA ARG A 30 7.20 5.52 4.60
C ARG A 30 8.57 5.13 5.19
N ALA A 31 8.57 4.25 6.20
CA ALA A 31 9.80 3.78 6.82
C ALA A 31 10.67 2.98 5.84
N LEU A 32 10.07 2.06 5.08
CA LEU A 32 10.79 1.24 4.10
C LEU A 32 11.39 2.10 2.98
N LEU A 33 10.64 3.08 2.45
CA LEU A 33 11.13 3.98 1.42
C LEU A 33 12.27 4.87 1.93
N ALA A 34 12.16 5.38 3.15
CA ALA A 34 13.21 6.20 3.75
C ALA A 34 14.52 5.41 3.91
N ASP A 35 14.45 4.20 4.49
CA ASP A 35 15.61 3.31 4.62
C ASP A 35 16.21 2.95 3.25
N SER A 36 15.36 2.61 2.28
CA SER A 36 15.79 2.24 0.94
C SER A 36 16.51 3.38 0.22
N LEU A 37 16.04 4.62 0.41
CA LEU A 37 16.69 5.81 -0.15
C LEU A 37 18.05 6.05 0.50
N THR A 38 18.14 5.96 1.83
CA THR A 38 19.42 6.06 2.54
C THR A 38 20.43 5.01 2.07
N ARG A 39 20.00 3.74 1.93
CA ARG A 39 20.85 2.67 1.38
C ARG A 39 21.26 2.94 -0.06
N TYR A 40 20.37 3.50 -0.87
CA TYR A 40 20.68 3.87 -2.25
C TYR A 40 21.76 4.96 -2.32
N GLU A 41 21.62 6.02 -1.52
CA GLU A 41 22.61 7.10 -1.43
C GLU A 41 23.99 6.62 -0.96
N GLN A 42 24.02 5.56 -0.15
CA GLN A 42 25.25 4.92 0.33
C GLN A 42 25.83 3.87 -0.66
N GLY A 43 25.19 3.63 -1.81
CA GLY A 43 25.61 2.59 -2.75
C GLY A 43 25.36 1.16 -2.25
N GLN A 44 24.49 0.99 -1.26
CA GLN A 44 24.18 -0.29 -0.59
C GLN A 44 22.83 -0.88 -1.01
N CYS A 45 22.16 -0.29 -2.00
CA CYS A 45 20.89 -0.76 -2.53
C CYS A 45 21.11 -1.55 -3.81
N SER A 46 20.85 -2.86 -3.78
CA SER A 46 20.91 -3.71 -4.97
C SER A 46 19.62 -3.57 -5.80
N VAL A 47 19.69 -3.86 -7.11
CA VAL A 47 18.49 -3.89 -7.97
C VAL A 47 17.42 -4.86 -7.44
N PRO A 48 17.75 -6.09 -7.00
CA PRO A 48 16.79 -6.98 -6.36
C PRO A 48 16.14 -6.40 -5.09
N ASP A 49 16.89 -5.68 -4.25
CA ASP A 49 16.34 -5.01 -3.07
C ASP A 49 15.33 -3.92 -3.48
N ALA A 50 15.70 -3.05 -4.44
CA ALA A 50 14.80 -2.01 -4.93
C ALA A 50 13.51 -2.59 -5.53
N ASN A 51 13.61 -3.70 -6.26
CA ASN A 51 12.46 -4.40 -6.82
C ASN A 51 11.56 -4.98 -5.73
N LEU A 52 12.14 -5.53 -4.65
CA LEU A 52 11.39 -6.04 -3.51
C LEU A 52 10.69 -4.92 -2.73
N VAL A 53 11.36 -3.78 -2.55
CA VAL A 53 10.78 -2.56 -1.95
C VAL A 53 9.57 -2.10 -2.77
N LYS A 54 9.68 -2.01 -4.10
CA LYS A 54 8.55 -1.67 -4.98
C LYS A 54 7.39 -2.63 -4.76
N HIS A 55 7.65 -3.94 -4.69
CA HIS A 55 6.61 -4.95 -4.48
C HIS A 55 5.87 -4.72 -3.15
N VAL A 56 6.59 -4.60 -2.05
CA VAL A 56 6.00 -4.40 -0.71
C VAL A 56 5.21 -3.10 -0.63
N VAL A 57 5.79 -2.00 -1.11
CA VAL A 57 5.14 -0.68 -1.10
C VAL A 57 3.85 -0.70 -1.91
N THR A 58 3.89 -1.35 -3.07
CA THR A 58 2.73 -1.51 -3.97
C THR A 58 1.61 -2.29 -3.29
N GLU A 59 1.89 -3.48 -2.75
CA GLU A 59 0.85 -4.31 -2.12
C GLU A 59 0.25 -3.65 -0.86
N ASN A 60 1.06 -2.94 -0.07
CA ASN A 60 0.56 -2.15 1.05
C ASN A 60 -0.31 -0.98 0.61
N ALA A 61 0.04 -0.29 -0.48
CA ALA A 61 -0.76 0.80 -1.03
C ALA A 61 -2.12 0.29 -1.54
N ILE A 62 -2.14 -0.84 -2.24
CA ILE A 62 -3.37 -1.48 -2.72
C ILE A 62 -4.27 -1.83 -1.53
N ARG A 63 -3.73 -2.54 -0.53
CA ARG A 63 -4.48 -2.91 0.68
C ARG A 63 -5.03 -1.70 1.44
N SER A 64 -4.28 -0.59 1.46
CA SER A 64 -4.71 0.66 2.10
C SER A 64 -5.96 1.22 1.43
N VAL A 65 -5.96 1.30 0.09
CA VAL A 65 -7.10 1.81 -0.67
C VAL A 65 -8.29 0.85 -0.59
N GLU A 66 -8.06 -0.46 -0.71
CA GLU A 66 -9.10 -1.48 -0.59
C GLU A 66 -9.82 -1.42 0.77
N LYS A 67 -9.08 -1.22 1.87
CA LYS A 67 -9.65 -1.01 3.22
C LYS A 67 -10.55 0.22 3.27
N GLY A 68 -10.10 1.33 2.69
CA GLY A 68 -10.90 2.57 2.61
C GLY A 68 -12.19 2.37 1.82
N VAL A 69 -12.09 1.73 0.65
CA VAL A 69 -13.24 1.40 -0.20
C VAL A 69 -14.23 0.49 0.53
N ALA A 70 -13.75 -0.57 1.19
CA ALA A 70 -14.59 -1.51 1.93
C ALA A 70 -15.31 -0.85 3.12
N ALA A 71 -14.66 0.06 3.83
CA ALA A 71 -15.27 0.77 4.97
C ALA A 71 -16.35 1.77 4.54
N ILE A 72 -16.20 2.39 3.36
CA ILE A 72 -17.17 3.36 2.84
C ILE A 72 -18.30 2.67 2.05
N GLY A 73 -18.04 1.52 1.43
CA GLY A 73 -19.01 0.74 0.66
C GLY A 73 -19.29 1.35 -0.72
N ASN A 74 -20.49 1.12 -1.26
CA ASN A 74 -20.89 1.58 -2.61
C ASN A 74 -20.57 3.05 -2.92
N PRO A 75 -20.71 4.02 -1.98
CA PRO A 75 -20.32 5.41 -2.23
C PRO A 75 -18.84 5.60 -2.59
N ALA A 76 -17.94 4.69 -2.21
CA ALA A 76 -16.53 4.75 -2.58
C ALA A 76 -16.29 4.49 -4.07
N LEU A 77 -17.24 3.82 -4.74
CA LEU A 77 -17.17 3.49 -6.17
C LEU A 77 -17.85 4.54 -7.05
N SER A 78 -18.48 5.56 -6.45
CA SER A 78 -19.07 6.66 -7.19
C SER A 78 -17.97 7.53 -7.81
N ARG A 79 -18.15 7.96 -9.07
CA ARG A 79 -17.25 8.92 -9.75
C ARG A 79 -17.14 10.27 -9.04
N SER A 80 -18.11 10.62 -8.20
CA SER A 80 -18.06 11.83 -7.37
C SER A 80 -17.20 11.66 -6.11
N ASN A 81 -16.74 10.45 -5.80
CA ASN A 81 -15.86 10.14 -4.68
C ASN A 81 -14.45 9.84 -5.20
N PRO A 82 -13.40 10.55 -4.77
CA PRO A 82 -12.04 10.34 -5.28
C PRO A 82 -11.48 8.93 -5.05
N LEU A 83 -12.03 8.15 -4.11
CA LEU A 83 -11.56 6.79 -3.84
C LEU A 83 -11.71 5.83 -5.01
N GLU A 84 -12.71 6.00 -5.88
CA GLU A 84 -12.85 5.15 -7.06
C GLU A 84 -11.63 5.30 -7.98
N ARG A 85 -11.13 6.55 -8.12
CA ARG A 85 -9.95 6.85 -8.91
C ARG A 85 -8.70 6.30 -8.24
N HIS A 86 -8.53 6.51 -6.94
CA HIS A 86 -7.41 5.92 -6.21
C HIS A 86 -7.38 4.40 -6.31
N LEU A 87 -8.54 3.73 -6.27
CA LEU A 87 -8.62 2.27 -6.43
C LEU A 87 -8.17 1.84 -7.82
N ARG A 88 -8.67 2.47 -8.88
CA ARG A 88 -8.25 2.16 -10.24
C ARG A 88 -6.76 2.41 -10.44
N ASP A 89 -6.26 3.56 -9.99
CA ASP A 89 -4.87 3.97 -10.20
C ASP A 89 -3.90 3.04 -9.45
N VAL A 90 -4.20 2.68 -8.20
CA VAL A 90 -3.31 1.84 -7.39
C VAL A 90 -3.25 0.40 -7.91
N LEU A 91 -4.35 -0.12 -8.48
CA LEU A 91 -4.39 -1.49 -9.02
C LEU A 91 -3.49 -1.67 -10.25
N CYS A 92 -3.27 -0.60 -11.03
CA CYS A 92 -2.35 -0.63 -12.17
C CYS A 92 -0.88 -0.92 -11.75
N ALA A 93 -0.50 -0.64 -10.50
CA ALA A 93 0.88 -0.83 -10.04
C ALA A 93 1.37 -2.29 -10.11
N ARG A 94 0.45 -3.29 -10.13
CA ARG A 94 0.80 -4.72 -10.23
C ARG A 94 1.39 -5.13 -11.58
N ILE A 95 0.94 -4.49 -12.67
CA ILE A 95 1.34 -4.81 -14.04
C ILE A 95 2.62 -4.04 -14.44
N HIS A 96 2.93 -2.92 -13.79
CA HIS A 96 4.14 -2.18 -14.09
C HIS A 96 5.41 -2.89 -13.60
N THR A 97 6.37 -3.07 -14.52
CA THR A 97 7.65 -3.74 -14.33
C THR A 97 8.45 -3.16 -13.15
N PRO A 98 9.13 -4.00 -12.35
CA PRO A 98 9.04 -5.46 -12.37
C PRO A 98 7.71 -5.96 -11.80
N GLN A 99 7.16 -7.00 -12.44
CA GLN A 99 6.05 -7.78 -11.89
C GLN A 99 6.50 -8.52 -10.63
N ALA A 100 5.53 -8.87 -9.77
CA ALA A 100 5.79 -9.45 -8.46
C ALA A 100 6.59 -10.76 -8.54
N ASP A 101 6.26 -11.64 -9.49
CA ASP A 101 6.98 -12.90 -9.73
C ASP A 101 8.46 -12.69 -10.04
N THR A 102 8.77 -11.71 -10.88
CA THR A 102 10.12 -11.35 -11.29
C THR A 102 10.91 -10.76 -10.11
N ALA A 103 10.30 -9.83 -9.37
CA ALA A 103 10.93 -9.21 -8.20
C ALA A 103 11.20 -10.25 -7.09
N LEU A 104 10.22 -11.09 -6.76
CA LEU A 104 10.31 -12.10 -5.71
C LEU A 104 11.30 -13.22 -6.08
N THR A 105 11.28 -13.68 -7.34
CA THR A 105 12.23 -14.71 -7.81
C THR A 105 13.67 -14.20 -7.76
N ALA A 106 13.91 -12.97 -8.21
CA ALA A 106 15.25 -12.36 -8.15
C ALA A 106 15.76 -12.22 -6.71
N ALA A 107 14.92 -11.71 -5.80
CA ALA A 107 15.27 -11.58 -4.39
C ALA A 107 15.55 -12.95 -3.73
N GLY A 108 14.70 -13.95 -4.02
CA GLY A 108 14.86 -15.31 -3.51
C GLY A 108 16.17 -15.95 -3.97
N ARG A 109 16.51 -15.80 -5.26
CA ARG A 109 17.78 -16.30 -5.81
C ARG A 109 18.99 -15.72 -5.09
N VAL A 110 19.04 -14.39 -4.95
CA VAL A 110 20.13 -13.71 -4.25
C VAL A 110 20.32 -14.25 -2.83
N ARG A 111 19.24 -14.51 -2.10
CA ARG A 111 19.34 -14.95 -0.70
C ARG A 111 19.76 -16.42 -0.55
N LEU A 112 19.47 -17.27 -1.53
CA LEU A 112 19.84 -18.68 -1.55
C LEU A 112 21.26 -18.92 -2.09
N GLU A 113 21.78 -18.01 -2.92
CA GLU A 113 23.13 -18.08 -3.49
C GLU A 113 24.20 -17.38 -2.62
N GLN A 114 23.78 -16.66 -1.56
CA GLN A 114 24.69 -16.12 -0.55
C GLN A 114 25.20 -17.24 0.38
N PRO A 115 26.52 -17.45 0.51
CA PRO A 115 27.10 -18.45 1.41
C PRO A 115 26.86 -18.14 2.90
#